data_AF-A0A924UDQ7-F1
#
_entry.id   AF-A0A924UDQ7-F1
#
_cell.length_a   1.000
_cell.length_b   1.000
_cell.length_c   1.000
_cell.angle_alpha   90.00
_cell.angle_beta   90.00
_cell.angle_gamma   90.00
#
_symmetry.space_group_name_H-M   'P 1'
#
loop_
_entity.id
_entity.type
_entity.pdbx_description
1 polymer ?
#
loop_
_entity_poly.entity_id
_entity_poly.type
_entity_poly.pdbx_seq_one_letter_code
_entity_poly.pdbx_strand_id
1 'polypeptide(L)'
;TISALLAPGTRLPNAQLVGDCAQALAVSSDWLLGLTERSDPPDTLLDRALQSVPASRALFDATMFTWHQAAAGYKIRHVPATLPDILKTRAVVMWEYQAALGAAADQAFAGFEAQLDLLRSTQSDYEIAMPLDGLTSFAAATGYWQGIPRVTRLEQIDRLIALCDELYPVLRLYLFDAHKVFSAPITVFGPHLAALYLGQAYLAFHDRAKVAEVSQHFDWLVREAALSAREAAGYFRQLRGEVV
;
A
#
# COMPACT_ATOMS: atom_id res chain seq x y z
N THR A 1 -42.73 29.77 0.08
CA THR A 1 -42.30 31.00 -0.63
C THR A 1 -41.52 31.89 0.32
N ILE A 2 -40.58 32.70 -0.18
CA ILE A 2 -39.79 33.66 0.62
C ILE A 2 -40.69 34.59 1.46
N SER A 3 -41.91 34.87 1.01
CA SER A 3 -42.94 35.59 1.75
C SER A 3 -43.37 34.96 3.08
N ALA A 4 -43.11 33.66 3.30
CA ALA A 4 -43.42 32.97 4.56
C ALA A 4 -42.25 32.97 5.58
N LEU A 5 -41.03 33.34 5.16
CA LEU A 5 -39.86 33.44 6.05
C LEU A 5 -39.84 34.72 6.90
N LEU A 6 -40.67 35.70 6.55
CA LEU A 6 -40.72 37.02 7.19
C LEU A 6 -41.78 37.11 8.31
N ALA A 7 -42.43 36.00 8.66
CA ALA A 7 -43.43 35.94 9.72
C ALA A 7 -42.75 35.74 11.10
N PRO A 8 -43.19 36.42 12.18
CA PRO A 8 -42.57 36.28 13.50
C PRO A 8 -42.73 34.88 14.08
N GLY A 9 -41.61 34.21 14.39
CA GLY A 9 -41.55 32.93 15.09
C GLY A 9 -40.35 32.08 14.66
N THR A 10 -39.70 31.40 15.61
CA THR A 10 -38.57 30.49 15.33
C THR A 10 -39.08 29.20 14.69
N ARG A 11 -39.40 29.25 13.39
CA ARG A 11 -39.66 28.03 12.61
C ARG A 11 -38.37 27.63 11.90
N LEU A 12 -37.99 26.36 12.08
CA LEU A 12 -36.89 25.78 11.33
C LEU A 12 -37.22 25.88 9.82
N PRO A 13 -36.23 26.25 8.97
CA PRO A 13 -36.42 26.28 7.53
C PRO A 13 -36.92 24.92 7.04
N ASN A 14 -37.77 24.91 6.01
CA ASN A 14 -38.20 23.62 5.44
C ASN A 14 -36.98 22.88 4.86
N ALA A 15 -37.01 21.55 4.86
CA ALA A 15 -35.89 20.73 4.38
C ALA A 15 -35.49 21.09 2.94
N GLN A 16 -36.46 21.50 2.10
CA GLN A 16 -36.19 21.96 0.73
C GLN A 16 -35.29 23.21 0.72
N LEU A 17 -35.58 24.23 1.53
CA LEU A 17 -34.78 25.45 1.56
C LEU A 17 -33.37 25.18 2.08
N VAL A 18 -33.22 24.32 3.08
CA VAL A 18 -31.89 23.89 3.55
C VAL A 18 -31.13 23.20 2.43
N GLY A 19 -31.78 22.32 1.67
CA GLY A 19 -31.19 21.65 0.51
C GLY A 19 -30.80 22.63 -0.62
N ASP A 20 -31.68 23.57 -0.96
CA ASP A 20 -31.42 24.58 -2.00
C ASP A 20 -30.25 25.51 -1.60
N CYS A 21 -30.17 25.90 -0.32
CA CYS A 21 -29.06 26.67 0.21
C CYS A 21 -27.75 25.87 0.22
N ALA A 22 -27.80 24.60 0.65
CA ALA A 22 -26.64 23.70 0.64
C ALA A 22 -26.08 23.54 -0.78
N GLN A 23 -26.96 23.34 -1.77
CA GLN A 23 -26.58 23.22 -3.18
C GLN A 23 -25.99 24.54 -3.72
N ALA A 24 -26.63 25.68 -3.46
CA ALA A 24 -26.16 26.98 -3.95
C ALA A 24 -24.81 27.40 -3.35
N LEU A 25 -24.54 27.01 -2.09
CA LEU A 25 -23.31 27.29 -1.38
C LEU A 25 -22.24 26.20 -1.57
N ALA A 26 -22.58 25.10 -2.25
CA ALA A 26 -21.74 23.90 -2.38
C ALA A 26 -21.22 23.39 -1.01
N VAL A 27 -22.13 23.26 -0.04
CA VAL A 27 -21.85 22.74 1.32
C VAL A 27 -22.84 21.62 1.68
N SER A 28 -22.59 20.87 2.76
CA SER A 28 -23.55 19.89 3.26
C SER A 28 -24.71 20.53 4.03
N SER A 29 -25.92 19.96 3.88
CA SER A 29 -27.08 20.33 4.68
C SER A 29 -26.83 20.10 6.18
N ASP A 30 -26.11 19.03 6.51
CA ASP A 30 -25.74 18.71 7.90
C ASP A 30 -24.89 19.82 8.52
N TRP A 31 -23.99 20.45 7.75
CA TRP A 31 -23.19 21.57 8.23
C TRP A 31 -24.03 22.83 8.43
N LEU A 32 -24.92 23.15 7.48
CA LEU A 32 -25.86 24.27 7.64
C LEU A 32 -26.77 24.09 8.86
N LEU A 33 -27.05 22.84 9.24
CA LEU A 33 -27.82 22.49 10.44
C LEU A 33 -26.97 22.33 11.70
N GLY A 34 -25.64 22.50 11.62
CA GLY A 34 -24.71 22.35 12.75
C GLY A 34 -24.58 20.91 13.27
N LEU A 35 -24.95 19.92 12.46
CA LEU A 35 -24.84 18.48 12.77
C LEU A 35 -23.45 17.93 12.49
N THR A 36 -22.64 18.67 11.72
CA THR A 36 -21.25 18.36 11.42
C THR A 36 -20.40 19.63 11.38
N GLU A 37 -19.14 19.51 11.76
CA GLU A 37 -18.13 20.56 11.63
C GLU A 37 -17.58 20.68 10.20
N ARG A 38 -17.89 19.71 9.31
CA ARG A 38 -17.37 19.66 7.93
C ARG A 38 -18.33 20.30 6.94
N SER A 39 -17.92 21.41 6.33
CA SER A 39 -18.75 22.14 5.36
C SER A 39 -18.90 21.44 4.02
N ASP A 40 -17.93 20.63 3.59
CA ASP A 40 -17.97 20.04 2.26
C ASP A 40 -19.20 19.11 2.06
N PRO A 41 -19.78 19.08 0.84
CA PRO A 41 -20.79 18.12 0.46
C PRO A 41 -20.34 16.66 0.66
N PRO A 42 -21.26 15.71 0.92
CA PRO A 42 -20.90 14.32 1.23
C PRO A 42 -20.10 13.61 0.12
N ASP A 43 -20.40 13.89 -1.15
CA ASP A 43 -19.69 13.40 -2.33
C ASP A 43 -18.26 13.97 -2.40
N THR A 44 -18.11 15.27 -2.14
CA THR A 44 -16.80 15.94 -2.09
C THR A 44 -15.93 15.42 -0.93
N LEU A 45 -16.56 15.10 0.21
CA LEU A 45 -15.87 14.49 1.34
C LEU A 45 -15.37 13.07 1.01
N LEU A 46 -16.18 12.29 0.28
CA LEU A 46 -15.80 10.95 -0.13
C LEU A 46 -14.65 10.98 -1.14
N ASP A 47 -14.72 11.84 -2.15
CA ASP A 47 -13.67 11.99 -3.17
C ASP A 47 -12.34 12.48 -2.60
N ARG A 48 -12.38 13.31 -1.54
CA ARG A 48 -11.17 13.73 -0.81
C ARG A 48 -10.62 12.64 0.10
N ALA A 49 -11.49 11.85 0.74
CA ALA A 49 -11.09 10.84 1.70
C ALA A 49 -10.57 9.56 1.03
N LEU A 50 -11.15 9.21 -0.12
CA LEU A 50 -10.88 7.98 -0.86
C LEU A 50 -10.72 8.30 -2.35
N GLN A 51 -9.53 8.03 -2.88
CA GLN A 51 -9.27 8.14 -4.31
C GLN A 51 -9.06 6.74 -4.91
N SER A 52 -9.79 6.45 -5.98
CA SER A 52 -9.51 5.30 -6.82
C SER A 52 -8.48 5.71 -7.86
N VAL A 53 -7.25 5.22 -7.72
CA VAL A 53 -6.15 5.49 -8.64
C VAL A 53 -5.95 4.28 -9.53
N PRO A 54 -6.02 4.40 -10.87
CA PRO A 54 -5.70 3.29 -11.77
C PRO A 54 -4.32 2.72 -11.45
N ALA A 55 -4.22 1.40 -11.38
CA ALA A 55 -2.98 0.70 -11.10
C ALA A 55 -2.68 -0.27 -12.24
N SER A 56 -1.51 -0.13 -12.84
CA SER A 56 -1.01 -1.16 -13.75
C SER A 56 -0.29 -2.22 -12.92
N ARG A 57 -0.74 -3.47 -13.02
CA ARG A 57 -0.09 -4.63 -12.38
C ARG A 57 1.40 -4.77 -12.72
N ALA A 58 1.79 -4.26 -13.89
CA ALA A 58 3.17 -4.33 -14.40
C ALA A 58 4.06 -3.21 -13.87
N LEU A 59 3.47 -2.11 -13.39
CA LEU A 59 4.20 -0.89 -13.13
C LEU A 59 4.23 -0.61 -11.64
N PHE A 60 5.44 -0.32 -11.19
CA PHE A 60 5.59 0.80 -10.29
C PHE A 60 5.02 2.03 -10.99
N ASP A 61 3.74 2.31 -10.74
CA ASP A 61 3.08 3.45 -11.36
C ASP A 61 3.78 4.74 -10.91
N ALA A 62 3.81 5.76 -11.78
CA ALA A 62 4.35 7.08 -11.44
C ALA A 62 3.71 7.63 -10.15
N THR A 63 2.44 7.25 -9.90
CA THR A 63 1.74 7.56 -8.66
C THR A 63 2.40 6.94 -7.43
N MET A 64 2.75 5.65 -7.48
CA MET A 64 3.44 4.96 -6.37
C MET A 64 4.79 5.63 -6.08
N PHE A 65 5.56 5.97 -7.11
CA PHE A 65 6.82 6.71 -6.95
C PHE A 65 6.63 8.08 -6.32
N THR A 66 5.58 8.81 -6.72
CA THR A 66 5.23 10.11 -6.15
C THR A 66 4.87 9.97 -4.66
N TRP A 67 4.12 8.94 -4.29
CA TRP A 67 3.78 8.66 -2.90
C TRP A 67 5.01 8.30 -2.06
N HIS A 68 5.93 7.50 -2.59
CA HIS A 68 7.20 7.21 -1.90
C HIS A 68 8.04 8.47 -1.67
N GLN A 69 8.14 9.36 -2.66
CA GLN A 69 8.84 10.63 -2.49
C GLN A 69 8.17 11.54 -1.46
N ALA A 70 6.84 11.67 -1.51
CA ALA A 70 6.08 12.48 -0.54
C ALA A 70 6.20 11.94 0.90
N ALA A 71 6.48 10.65 1.06
CA ALA A 71 6.70 9.99 2.34
C ALA A 71 8.17 10.03 2.82
N ALA A 72 9.08 10.71 2.11
CA ALA A 72 10.47 10.80 2.50
C ALA A 72 10.62 11.37 3.92
N GLY A 73 11.40 10.69 4.77
CA GLY A 73 11.57 11.00 6.19
C GLY A 73 10.52 10.34 7.10
N TYR A 74 9.45 9.77 6.55
CA TYR A 74 8.50 8.95 7.30
C TYR A 74 8.76 7.46 7.10
N LYS A 75 8.35 6.66 8.08
CA LYS A 75 8.34 5.20 7.99
C LYS A 75 7.31 4.74 6.96
N ILE A 76 7.71 3.80 6.10
CA ILE A 76 6.83 3.14 5.13
C ILE A 76 6.56 1.71 5.59
N ARG A 77 5.29 1.30 5.56
CA ARG A 77 4.87 -0.06 5.88
C ARG A 77 4.22 -0.68 4.66
N HIS A 78 4.58 -1.91 4.31
CA HIS A 78 4.15 -2.52 3.06
C HIS A 78 3.80 -4.00 3.22
N VAL A 79 2.67 -4.40 2.66
CA VAL A 79 2.29 -5.80 2.43
C VAL A 79 2.24 -6.01 0.92
N PRO A 80 3.15 -6.81 0.35
CA PRO A 80 3.19 -7.04 -1.09
C PRO A 80 2.07 -8.00 -1.52
N ALA A 81 1.70 -7.95 -2.80
CA ALA A 81 0.81 -8.97 -3.39
C ALA A 81 1.56 -10.27 -3.70
N THR A 82 2.84 -10.17 -4.06
CA THR A 82 3.74 -11.31 -4.32
C THR A 82 5.06 -11.11 -3.56
N LEU A 83 6.22 -11.17 -4.21
CA LEU A 83 7.46 -10.65 -3.63
C LEU A 83 7.45 -9.12 -3.68
N PRO A 84 8.08 -8.41 -2.71
CA PRO A 84 8.23 -6.97 -2.77
C PRO A 84 9.10 -6.56 -3.97
N ASP A 85 8.56 -5.68 -4.83
CA ASP A 85 9.18 -5.36 -6.12
C ASP A 85 10.59 -4.78 -6.02
N ILE A 86 10.79 -3.87 -5.05
CA ILE A 86 12.10 -3.26 -4.76
C ILE A 86 13.19 -4.28 -4.39
N LEU A 87 12.79 -5.48 -3.96
CA LEU A 87 13.70 -6.55 -3.57
C LEU A 87 13.92 -7.58 -4.70
N LYS A 88 13.17 -7.49 -5.81
CA LYS A 88 13.29 -8.42 -6.94
C LYS A 88 14.59 -8.18 -7.71
N THR A 89 15.18 -9.26 -8.20
CA THR A 89 16.21 -9.27 -9.23
C THR A 89 15.59 -8.95 -10.58
N ARG A 90 16.40 -8.46 -11.53
CA ARG A 90 15.95 -8.23 -12.90
C ARG A 90 15.33 -9.48 -13.51
N ALA A 91 15.92 -10.65 -13.29
CA ALA A 91 15.43 -11.92 -13.84
C ALA A 91 14.01 -12.27 -13.34
N VAL A 92 13.71 -12.05 -12.06
CA VAL A 92 12.35 -12.24 -11.52
C VAL A 92 11.37 -11.23 -12.08
N VAL A 93 11.76 -9.94 -12.18
CA VAL A 93 10.90 -8.90 -12.80
C VAL A 93 10.58 -9.24 -14.25
N MET A 94 11.59 -9.64 -15.04
CA MET A 94 11.38 -10.04 -16.43
C MET A 94 10.43 -11.23 -16.54
N TRP A 95 10.59 -12.23 -15.66
CA TRP A 95 9.76 -13.44 -15.68
C TRP A 95 8.31 -13.15 -15.27
N GLU A 96 8.11 -12.46 -14.15
CA GLU A 96 6.78 -12.24 -13.56
C GLU A 96 5.92 -11.29 -14.40
N TYR A 97 6.55 -10.27 -14.98
CA TYR A 97 5.85 -9.22 -15.70
C TYR A 97 6.03 -9.29 -17.22
N GLN A 98 6.55 -10.40 -17.76
CA GLN A 98 6.83 -10.57 -19.19
C GLN A 98 5.65 -10.14 -20.08
N ALA A 99 4.45 -10.61 -19.76
CA ALA A 99 3.24 -10.33 -20.55
C ALA A 99 2.77 -8.87 -20.45
N ALA A 100 3.07 -8.19 -19.35
CA ALA A 100 2.52 -6.88 -19.05
C ALA A 100 3.52 -5.74 -19.33
N LEU A 101 4.84 -6.00 -19.26
CA LEU A 101 5.88 -5.00 -19.48
C LEU A 101 6.48 -5.01 -20.89
N GLY A 102 6.62 -6.18 -21.53
CA GLY A 102 7.30 -6.26 -22.83
C GLY A 102 8.63 -5.50 -22.85
N ALA A 103 8.75 -4.46 -23.69
CA ALA A 103 9.95 -3.62 -23.80
C ALA A 103 10.15 -2.63 -22.62
N ALA A 104 9.12 -2.34 -21.83
CA ALA A 104 9.22 -1.42 -20.68
C ALA A 104 9.80 -2.06 -19.42
N ALA A 105 10.14 -3.36 -19.48
CA ALA A 105 10.57 -4.11 -18.31
C ALA A 105 11.87 -3.57 -17.71
N ASP A 106 12.80 -3.10 -18.55
CA ASP A 106 14.04 -2.48 -18.10
C ASP A 106 13.82 -1.14 -17.39
N GLN A 107 12.86 -0.35 -17.86
CA GLN A 107 12.50 0.90 -17.21
C GLN A 107 11.86 0.65 -15.84
N ALA A 108 10.98 -0.36 -15.74
CA ALA A 108 10.39 -0.74 -14.46
C ALA A 108 11.45 -1.21 -13.46
N PHE A 109 12.37 -2.07 -13.89
CA PHE A 109 13.47 -2.51 -13.04
C PHE A 109 14.37 -1.35 -12.59
N ALA A 110 14.68 -0.40 -13.48
CA ALA A 110 15.43 0.80 -13.11
C ALA A 110 14.70 1.66 -12.05
N GLY A 111 13.36 1.74 -12.11
CA GLY A 111 12.55 2.39 -11.08
C GLY A 111 12.65 1.72 -9.71
N PHE A 112 12.62 0.38 -9.68
CA PHE A 112 12.81 -0.38 -8.45
C PHE A 112 14.21 -0.20 -7.83
N GLU A 113 15.25 -0.22 -8.67
CA GLU A 113 16.64 0.05 -8.21
C GLU A 113 16.79 1.49 -7.69
N ALA A 114 16.22 2.48 -8.38
CA ALA A 114 16.25 3.87 -7.91
C ALA A 114 15.58 4.04 -6.53
N GLN A 115 14.51 3.30 -6.28
CA GLN A 115 13.87 3.29 -4.96
C GLN A 115 14.71 2.56 -3.92
N LEU A 116 15.35 1.44 -4.27
CA LEU A 116 16.25 0.74 -3.37
C LEU A 116 17.45 1.62 -2.99
N ASP A 117 17.99 2.39 -3.94
CA ASP A 117 19.05 3.37 -3.68
C ASP A 117 18.56 4.55 -2.83
N LEU A 118 17.29 4.94 -3.00
CA LEU A 118 16.65 5.87 -2.08
C LEU A 118 16.60 5.29 -0.66
N LEU A 119 16.24 4.01 -0.49
CA LEU A 119 16.25 3.36 0.83
C LEU A 119 17.65 3.28 1.44
N ARG A 120 18.68 3.06 0.63
CA ARG A 120 20.09 3.10 1.08
C ARG A 120 20.54 4.49 1.53
N SER A 121 20.00 5.54 0.93
CA SER A 121 20.40 6.93 1.17
C SER A 121 19.51 7.67 2.18
N THR A 122 18.31 7.17 2.46
CA THR A 122 17.31 7.85 3.31
C THR A 122 17.38 7.44 4.78
N GLN A 123 16.73 8.25 5.61
CA GLN A 123 16.43 7.96 7.03
C GLN A 123 15.07 7.28 7.23
N SER A 124 14.38 6.87 6.16
CA SER A 124 13.04 6.28 6.25
C SER A 124 13.13 4.77 6.50
N ASP A 125 12.70 4.34 7.68
CA ASP A 125 12.48 2.92 7.95
C ASP A 125 11.46 2.32 6.97
N TYR A 126 11.77 1.16 6.43
CA TYR A 126 10.91 0.39 5.53
C TYR A 126 10.57 -0.95 6.15
N GLU A 127 9.30 -1.14 6.52
CA GLU A 127 8.82 -2.36 7.13
C GLU A 127 7.94 -3.12 6.15
N ILE A 128 8.21 -4.40 5.96
CA ILE A 128 7.46 -5.28 5.08
C ILE A 128 6.91 -6.42 5.92
N ALA A 129 5.62 -6.70 5.79
CA ALA A 129 5.01 -7.91 6.34
C ALA A 129 4.49 -8.76 5.17
N MET A 130 4.90 -10.01 5.08
CA MET A 130 4.48 -10.89 3.98
C MET A 130 4.29 -12.34 4.43
N PRO A 131 3.44 -13.12 3.74
CA PRO A 131 3.14 -14.49 4.14
C PRO A 131 4.29 -15.46 3.82
N LEU A 132 4.50 -16.44 4.71
CA LEU A 132 5.50 -17.50 4.55
C LEU A 132 5.23 -18.43 3.35
N ASP A 133 3.96 -18.72 3.05
CA ASP A 133 3.62 -19.63 1.95
C ASP A 133 3.99 -19.04 0.58
N GLY A 134 3.96 -17.72 0.43
CA GLY A 134 4.41 -17.05 -0.80
C GLY A 134 5.89 -17.28 -1.09
N LEU A 135 6.73 -17.23 -0.04
CA LEU A 135 8.17 -17.52 -0.13
C LEU A 135 8.43 -19.01 -0.35
N THR A 136 7.70 -19.87 0.37
CA THR A 136 7.81 -21.32 0.22
C THR A 136 7.43 -21.77 -1.19
N SER A 137 6.34 -21.22 -1.73
CA SER A 137 5.89 -21.50 -3.10
C SER A 137 6.86 -20.95 -4.14
N PHE A 138 7.46 -19.78 -3.89
CA PHE A 138 8.53 -19.23 -4.74
C PHE A 138 9.72 -20.18 -4.80
N ALA A 139 10.22 -20.61 -3.64
CA ALA A 139 11.36 -21.51 -3.55
C ALA A 139 11.08 -22.89 -4.15
N ALA A 140 9.85 -23.38 -4.09
CA ALA A 140 9.44 -24.66 -4.68
C ALA A 140 9.05 -24.57 -6.16
N ALA A 141 8.93 -23.37 -6.74
CA ALA A 141 8.37 -23.14 -8.08
C ALA A 141 6.96 -23.75 -8.26
N THR A 142 6.08 -23.54 -7.28
CA THR A 142 4.71 -24.05 -7.30
C THR A 142 3.69 -22.91 -7.35
N GLY A 143 2.44 -23.24 -7.71
CA GLY A 143 1.34 -22.29 -7.78
C GLY A 143 1.64 -21.14 -8.73
N TYR A 144 1.60 -19.91 -8.22
CA TYR A 144 1.90 -18.68 -8.96
C TYR A 144 3.30 -18.70 -9.61
N TRP A 145 4.27 -19.36 -8.98
CA TRP A 145 5.68 -19.37 -9.42
C TRP A 145 6.03 -20.56 -10.33
N GLN A 146 5.03 -21.30 -10.81
CA GLN A 146 5.27 -22.46 -11.67
C GLN A 146 5.99 -22.08 -12.97
N GLY A 147 7.10 -22.75 -13.26
CA GLY A 147 7.89 -22.55 -14.48
C GLY A 147 9.02 -21.52 -14.35
N ILE A 148 9.21 -20.89 -13.19
CA ILE A 148 10.37 -20.02 -12.96
C ILE A 148 11.68 -20.85 -12.93
N PRO A 149 12.75 -20.44 -13.64
CA PRO A 149 14.01 -21.18 -13.63
C PRO A 149 14.62 -21.30 -12.23
N ARG A 150 15.23 -22.44 -11.95
CA ARG A 150 15.95 -22.70 -10.68
C ARG A 150 17.01 -21.65 -10.39
N VAL A 151 17.81 -21.29 -11.40
CA VAL A 151 18.87 -20.30 -11.25
C VAL A 151 18.31 -18.94 -10.83
N THR A 152 17.20 -18.50 -11.42
CA THR A 152 16.51 -17.26 -11.08
C THR A 152 15.99 -17.25 -9.64
N ARG A 153 15.45 -18.38 -9.16
CA ARG A 153 15.03 -18.52 -7.76
C ARG A 153 16.20 -18.40 -6.79
N LEU A 154 17.32 -19.08 -7.08
CA LEU A 154 18.53 -19.02 -6.26
C LEU A 154 19.09 -17.59 -6.20
N GLU A 155 19.23 -16.93 -7.35
CA GLU A 155 19.69 -15.54 -7.43
C GLU A 155 18.79 -14.59 -6.65
N GLN A 156 17.46 -14.78 -6.72
CA GLN A 156 16.51 -13.99 -5.95
C GLN A 156 16.66 -14.20 -4.44
N ILE A 157 16.80 -15.44 -3.99
CA ILE A 157 16.97 -15.74 -2.56
C ILE A 157 18.31 -15.21 -2.07
N ASP A 158 19.38 -15.33 -2.86
CA ASP A 158 20.70 -14.76 -2.56
C ASP A 158 20.61 -13.23 -2.41
N ARG A 159 19.88 -12.56 -3.30
CA ARG A 159 19.61 -11.13 -3.18
C ARG A 159 18.82 -10.79 -1.91
N LEU A 160 17.79 -11.56 -1.56
CA LEU A 160 17.00 -11.32 -0.35
C LEU A 160 17.84 -11.47 0.92
N ILE A 161 18.72 -12.48 0.98
CA ILE A 161 19.67 -12.65 2.09
C ILE A 161 20.57 -11.41 2.20
N ALA A 162 21.21 -11.03 1.09
CA ALA A 162 22.12 -9.88 1.07
C ALA A 162 21.42 -8.58 1.49
N LEU A 163 20.23 -8.29 0.97
CA LEU A 163 19.49 -7.07 1.32
C LEU A 163 19.01 -7.07 2.78
N CYS A 164 18.60 -8.22 3.32
CA CYS A 164 18.22 -8.30 4.74
C CYS A 164 19.43 -8.08 5.67
N ASP A 165 20.61 -8.58 5.30
CA ASP A 165 21.83 -8.36 6.08
C ASP A 165 22.36 -6.92 5.93
N GLU A 166 22.37 -6.38 4.70
CA GLU A 166 22.89 -5.03 4.36
C GLU A 166 22.03 -3.91 4.96
N LEU A 167 20.70 -4.02 4.81
CA LEU A 167 19.79 -2.92 5.10
C LEU A 167 19.18 -2.98 6.49
N TYR A 168 19.51 -3.96 7.33
CA TYR A 168 19.03 -3.97 8.71
C TYR A 168 19.75 -2.89 9.55
N PRO A 169 19.05 -2.07 10.36
CA PRO A 169 17.63 -2.16 10.72
C PRO A 169 16.70 -1.25 9.90
N VAL A 170 17.16 -0.62 8.83
CA VAL A 170 16.35 0.28 7.97
C VAL A 170 15.26 -0.51 7.24
N LEU A 171 15.62 -1.63 6.62
CA LEU A 171 14.68 -2.60 6.06
C LEU A 171 14.37 -3.68 7.11
N ARG A 172 13.08 -3.94 7.35
CA ARG A 172 12.62 -4.98 8.28
C ARG A 172 11.58 -5.85 7.59
N LEU A 173 11.86 -7.14 7.47
CA LEU A 173 10.94 -8.10 6.87
C LEU A 173 10.34 -9.03 7.94
N TYR A 174 9.04 -8.94 8.14
CA TYR A 174 8.28 -9.78 9.05
C TYR A 174 7.52 -10.83 8.25
N LEU A 175 7.64 -12.09 8.67
CA LEU A 175 7.01 -13.21 7.96
C LEU A 175 5.92 -13.82 8.83
N PHE A 176 4.68 -13.80 8.33
CA PHE A 176 3.52 -14.31 9.06
C PHE A 176 3.00 -15.62 8.45
N ASP A 177 2.31 -16.40 9.29
CA ASP A 177 1.62 -17.62 8.87
C ASP A 177 0.22 -17.26 8.35
N ALA A 178 -0.01 -17.47 7.06
CA ALA A 178 -1.27 -17.13 6.40
C ALA A 178 -2.47 -17.95 6.89
N HIS A 179 -2.26 -19.07 7.60
CA HIS A 179 -3.35 -19.80 8.27
C HIS A 179 -3.82 -19.12 9.56
N LYS A 180 -2.98 -18.30 10.18
CA LYS A 180 -3.29 -17.60 11.44
C LYS A 180 -3.80 -16.19 11.19
N VAL A 181 -3.16 -15.47 10.27
CA VAL A 181 -3.46 -14.07 9.98
C VAL A 181 -3.47 -13.82 8.49
N PHE A 182 -4.20 -12.79 8.05
CA PHE A 182 -4.34 -12.44 6.64
C PHE A 182 -4.28 -10.93 6.45
N SER A 183 -3.77 -10.52 5.28
CA SER A 183 -3.83 -9.13 4.84
C SER A 183 -4.01 -9.05 3.33
N ALA A 184 -4.84 -8.10 2.88
CA ALA A 184 -4.76 -7.61 1.52
C ALA A 184 -3.43 -6.86 1.30
N PRO A 185 -2.97 -6.67 0.04
CA PRO A 185 -1.78 -5.89 -0.23
C PRO A 185 -2.04 -4.41 0.06
N ILE A 186 -1.19 -3.82 0.89
CA ILE A 186 -1.34 -2.45 1.37
C ILE A 186 0.02 -1.75 1.42
N THR A 187 0.01 -0.42 1.34
CA THR A 187 1.18 0.42 1.63
C THR A 187 0.76 1.61 2.45
N VAL A 188 1.42 1.86 3.57
CA VAL A 188 1.21 3.02 4.43
C VAL A 188 2.42 3.92 4.34
N PHE A 189 2.17 5.17 3.96
CA PHE A 189 3.14 6.23 3.74
C PHE A 189 3.09 7.22 4.90
N GLY A 190 3.75 6.87 6.00
CA GLY A 190 3.71 7.66 7.23
C GLY A 190 2.27 7.87 7.74
N PRO A 191 1.96 9.04 8.32
CA PRO A 191 0.63 9.34 8.85
C PRO A 191 -0.33 9.94 7.80
N HIS A 192 0.08 10.04 6.53
CA HIS A 192 -0.59 10.87 5.52
C HIS A 192 -1.42 10.08 4.51
N LEU A 193 -0.97 8.89 4.16
CA LEU A 193 -1.57 8.12 3.07
C LEU A 193 -1.49 6.62 3.36
N ALA A 194 -2.57 5.92 3.08
CA ALA A 194 -2.60 4.47 3.00
C ALA A 194 -3.21 4.05 1.65
N ALA A 195 -2.57 3.13 0.94
CA ALA A 195 -3.03 2.61 -0.34
C ALA A 195 -3.32 1.12 -0.22
N LEU A 196 -4.52 0.69 -0.62
CA LEU A 196 -4.90 -0.71 -0.71
C LEU A 196 -5.00 -1.13 -2.17
N TYR A 197 -4.33 -2.21 -2.54
CA TYR A 197 -4.28 -2.67 -3.92
C TYR A 197 -5.43 -3.63 -4.25
N LEU A 198 -6.18 -3.32 -5.30
CA LEU A 198 -7.32 -4.11 -5.80
C LEU A 198 -6.99 -4.88 -7.09
N GLY A 199 -5.76 -4.83 -7.59
CA GLY A 199 -5.34 -5.50 -8.82
C GLY A 199 -5.33 -4.59 -10.07
N GLN A 200 -6.36 -3.75 -10.24
CA GLN A 200 -6.43 -2.77 -11.35
C GLN A 200 -6.48 -1.32 -10.87
N ALA A 201 -6.56 -1.12 -9.56
CA ALA A 201 -6.59 0.20 -8.92
C ALA A 201 -6.02 0.12 -7.50
N TYR A 202 -5.60 1.27 -6.99
CA TYR A 202 -5.38 1.51 -5.57
C TYR A 202 -6.56 2.29 -5.00
N LEU A 203 -7.03 1.87 -3.83
CA LEU A 203 -7.83 2.70 -2.95
C LEU A 203 -6.89 3.48 -2.04
N ALA A 204 -6.73 4.77 -2.32
CA ALA A 204 -5.87 5.68 -1.59
C ALA A 204 -6.67 6.48 -0.56
N PHE A 205 -6.33 6.29 0.72
CA PHE A 205 -6.93 6.95 1.87
C PHE A 205 -6.02 8.07 2.37
N HIS A 206 -6.57 9.30 2.45
CA HIS A 206 -5.87 10.47 3.01
C HIS A 206 -6.42 10.90 4.38
N ASP A 207 -7.56 10.34 4.80
CA ASP A 207 -8.12 10.60 6.12
C ASP A 207 -7.27 9.96 7.22
N ARG A 208 -6.86 10.78 8.21
CA ARG A 208 -5.95 10.33 9.28
C ARG A 208 -6.49 9.15 10.08
N ALA A 209 -7.80 9.08 10.32
CA ALA A 209 -8.37 7.97 11.08
C ALA A 209 -8.28 6.67 10.27
N LYS A 210 -8.54 6.74 8.96
CA LYS A 210 -8.39 5.59 8.05
C LYS A 210 -6.94 5.16 7.88
N VAL A 211 -6.01 6.10 7.73
CA VAL A 211 -4.56 5.79 7.69
C VAL A 211 -4.10 5.12 8.99
N ALA A 212 -4.58 5.60 10.14
CA ALA A 212 -4.27 5.00 11.45
C ALA A 212 -4.86 3.59 11.60
N GLU A 213 -6.05 3.32 11.05
CA GLU A 213 -6.68 2.00 11.05
C GLU A 213 -5.85 0.98 10.23
N VAL A 214 -5.40 1.37 9.02
CA VAL A 214 -4.52 0.52 8.20
C VAL A 214 -3.14 0.35 8.85
N SER A 215 -2.62 1.38 9.53
CA SER A 215 -1.36 1.28 10.27
C SER A 215 -1.46 0.28 11.42
N GLN A 216 -2.55 0.31 12.20
CA GLN A 216 -2.80 -0.63 13.29
C GLN A 216 -2.94 -2.07 12.78
N HIS A 217 -3.58 -2.26 11.63
CA HIS A 217 -3.63 -3.56 10.97
C HIS A 217 -2.22 -4.09 10.64
N PHE A 218 -1.35 -3.24 10.07
CA PHE A 218 0.04 -3.63 9.83
C PHE A 218 0.80 -3.96 11.13
N ASP A 219 0.67 -3.13 12.16
CA ASP A 219 1.34 -3.36 13.44
C ASP A 219 0.83 -4.64 14.13
N TRP A 220 -0.42 -5.07 13.87
CA TRP A 220 -0.93 -6.37 14.26
C TRP A 220 -0.25 -7.52 13.50
N LEU A 221 -0.06 -7.42 12.18
CA LEU A 221 0.69 -8.42 11.41
C LEU A 221 2.12 -8.59 11.93
N VAL A 222 2.79 -7.48 12.27
CA VAL A 222 4.15 -7.51 12.85
C VAL A 222 4.17 -8.26 14.18
N ARG A 223 3.14 -8.06 15.01
CA ARG A 223 3.02 -8.71 16.33
C ARG A 223 2.76 -10.21 16.22
N GLU A 224 1.93 -10.62 15.25
CA GLU A 224 1.57 -12.02 15.01
C GLU A 224 2.55 -12.73 14.06
N ALA A 225 3.59 -12.03 13.59
CA ALA A 225 4.59 -12.59 12.69
C ALA A 225 5.27 -13.80 13.34
N ALA A 226 5.34 -14.91 12.58
CA ALA A 226 6.01 -16.12 13.02
C ALA A 226 7.53 -15.96 13.04
N LEU A 227 8.07 -15.12 12.15
CA LEU A 227 9.48 -14.75 12.11
C LEU A 227 9.65 -13.24 12.13
N SER A 228 10.54 -12.77 12.99
CA SER A 228 10.91 -11.37 13.09
C SER A 228 11.90 -10.95 12.00
N ALA A 229 12.09 -9.64 11.86
CA ALA A 229 13.08 -9.06 10.95
C ALA A 229 14.52 -9.57 11.14
N ARG A 230 14.90 -10.00 12.35
CA ARG A 230 16.23 -10.57 12.63
C ARG A 230 16.36 -12.01 12.14
N GLU A 231 15.25 -12.72 12.04
CA GLU A 231 15.21 -14.13 11.64
C GLU A 231 15.04 -14.32 10.13
N ALA A 232 14.57 -13.27 9.43
CA ALA A 232 14.29 -13.31 8.00
C ALA A 232 15.49 -13.81 7.16
N ALA A 233 16.69 -13.25 7.36
CA ALA A 233 17.89 -13.70 6.64
C ALA A 233 18.23 -15.17 6.92
N GLY A 234 18.04 -15.63 8.17
CA GLY A 234 18.22 -17.04 8.55
C GLY A 234 17.24 -17.96 7.83
N TYR A 235 15.97 -17.57 7.78
CA TYR A 235 14.94 -18.32 7.04
C TYR A 235 15.22 -18.39 5.54
N PHE A 236 15.67 -17.29 4.92
CA PHE A 236 16.06 -17.32 3.51
C PHE A 236 17.24 -18.25 3.23
N ARG A 237 18.23 -18.34 4.13
CA ARG A 237 19.34 -19.30 3.99
C ARG A 237 18.86 -20.75 4.07
N GLN A 238 17.91 -21.05 4.95
CA GLN A 238 17.26 -22.38 4.99
C GLN A 238 16.54 -22.65 3.67
N LEU A 239 15.68 -21.72 3.26
CA LEU A 239 14.86 -21.83 2.05
C LEU A 239 15.71 -22.02 0.79
N ARG A 240 16.86 -21.35 0.71
CA ARG A 240 17.85 -21.53 -0.36
C ARG A 240 18.33 -22.98 -0.50
N GLY A 241 18.49 -23.70 0.62
CA GLY A 241 18.90 -25.10 0.66
C GLY A 241 17.81 -26.07 0.16
N GLU A 242 16.56 -25.63 0.16
CA GLU A 242 15.39 -26.41 -0.26
C GLU A 242 15.08 -26.24 -1.76
N VAL A 243 15.76 -25.32 -2.45
CA VAL A 243 15.56 -25.08 -3.89
C VAL A 243 16.08 -26.26 -4.73
N VAL A 244 15.13 -27.11 -5.15
CA VAL A 244 15.35 -28.23 -6.09
C VAL A 244 15.57 -27.74 -7.50
#